data_AF-A0A2U1SSX5-F1
#
_entry.id   AF-A0A2U1SSX5-F1
#
_cell.length_a   1.000
_cell.length_b   1.000
_cell.length_c   1.000
_cell.angle_alpha   90.00
_cell.angle_beta   90.00
_cell.angle_gamma   90.00
#
_symmetry.space_group_name_H-M   'P 1'
#
loop_
_entity.id
_entity.type
_entity.pdbx_description
1 polymer ?
#
loop_
_entity_poly.entity_id
_entity_poly.type
_entity_poly.pdbx_seq_one_letter_code
_entity_poly.pdbx_strand_id
1 'polypeptide(L)'
;MDKTAILKKVFAEVEQRTGFTEDQIRNNTAGLRLGPIIDARAEVWGRLHFEHGWANTALQNEFDKDWRVIRNGLANWAKKQVAAA
;
A
#
# COMPACT_ATOMS: atom_id res chain seq x y z
N MET A 1 -5.48 -18.38 -6.63
CA MET A 1 -4.64 -17.67 -5.64
C MET A 1 -5.55 -17.11 -4.56
N ASP A 2 -5.22 -17.34 -3.30
CA ASP A 2 -5.94 -16.76 -2.17
C ASP A 2 -5.48 -15.31 -1.96
N LYS A 3 -6.34 -14.35 -2.32
CA LYS A 3 -6.06 -12.91 -2.18
C LYS A 3 -5.83 -12.51 -0.72
N THR A 4 -6.50 -13.16 0.22
CA THR A 4 -6.37 -12.87 1.65
C THR A 4 -4.99 -13.30 2.17
N ALA A 5 -4.47 -14.45 1.73
CA ALA A 5 -3.13 -14.89 2.08
C ALA A 5 -2.05 -13.94 1.52
N ILE A 6 -2.20 -13.49 0.28
CA ILE A 6 -1.29 -12.50 -0.34
C ILE A 6 -1.31 -11.18 0.43
N LEU A 7 -2.51 -10.67 0.74
CA LEU A 7 -2.67 -9.41 1.45
C LEU A 7 -1.97 -9.45 2.82
N LYS A 8 -2.23 -10.49 3.61
CA LYS A 8 -1.58 -10.69 4.92
C LYS A 8 -0.06 -10.78 4.81
N LYS A 9 0.44 -11.50 3.81
CA LYS A 9 1.89 -11.61 3.57
C LYS A 9 2.52 -10.25 3.27
N VAL A 10 1.92 -9.49 2.35
CA VAL A 10 2.43 -8.16 1.97
C VAL A 10 2.41 -7.22 3.18
N PHE A 11 1.34 -7.22 3.97
CA PHE A 11 1.32 -6.43 5.20
C PHE A 11 2.43 -6.84 6.15
N ALA A 12 2.56 -8.13 6.51
CA ALA A 12 3.60 -8.59 7.43
C ALA A 12 5.02 -8.19 6.98
N GLU A 13 5.32 -8.26 5.68
CA GLU A 13 6.62 -7.85 5.15
C GLU A 13 6.84 -6.32 5.25
N VAL A 14 5.82 -5.51 4.98
CA VAL A 14 5.91 -4.04 5.12
C VAL A 14 5.99 -3.64 6.59
N GLU A 15 5.24 -4.30 7.48
CA GLU A 15 5.32 -4.09 8.93
C GLU A 15 6.72 -4.40 9.44
N GLN A 16 7.31 -5.54 9.06
CA GLN A 16 8.65 -5.93 9.49
C GLN A 16 9.72 -4.93 9.05
N ARG A 17 9.59 -4.36 7.84
CA ARG A 17 10.55 -3.40 7.29
C ARG A 17 10.42 -2.01 7.89
N THR A 18 9.19 -1.57 8.16
CA THR A 18 8.88 -0.18 8.54
C THR A 18 8.62 0.02 10.03
N GLY A 19 8.27 -1.05 10.75
CA GLY A 19 7.82 -1.01 12.14
C GLY A 19 6.39 -0.50 12.33
N PHE A 20 5.67 -0.14 11.26
CA PHE A 20 4.26 0.27 11.34
C PHE A 20 3.35 -0.95 11.30
N THR A 21 2.32 -0.96 12.14
CA THR A 21 1.29 -2.01 12.14
C THR A 21 0.35 -1.90 10.95
N GLU A 22 -0.32 -3.00 10.58
CA GLU A 22 -1.30 -3.10 9.51
C GLU A 22 -2.41 -2.07 9.75
N ASP A 23 -2.86 -1.92 11.00
CA ASP A 23 -3.85 -0.91 11.37
C ASP A 23 -3.39 0.51 11.07
N GLN A 24 -2.12 0.85 11.31
CA GLN A 24 -1.57 2.17 10.98
C GLN A 24 -1.43 2.37 9.47
N ILE A 25 -0.99 1.33 8.75
CA ILE A 25 -0.81 1.36 7.31
C ILE A 25 -2.19 1.45 6.61
N ARG A 26 -3.20 0.73 7.08
CA ARG A 26 -4.55 0.67 6.52
C ARG A 26 -5.38 1.90 6.86
N ASN A 27 -5.30 2.41 8.10
CA ASN A 27 -6.15 3.51 8.55
C ASN A 27 -5.60 4.89 8.18
N ASN A 28 -6.54 5.79 7.85
CA ASN A 28 -6.25 7.19 7.58
C ASN A 28 -6.85 8.08 8.68
N THR A 29 -6.59 7.74 9.95
CA THR A 29 -6.99 8.59 11.08
C THR A 29 -6.21 9.90 11.03
N ALA A 30 -6.86 11.01 11.40
CA ALA A 30 -6.32 12.36 11.25
C ALA A 30 -4.94 12.58 11.92
N GLY A 31 -4.56 11.72 12.88
CA GLY A 31 -3.25 11.73 13.55
C GLY A 31 -2.14 10.92 12.86
N LEU A 32 -2.42 10.16 11.79
CA LEU A 32 -1.47 9.23 11.15
C LEU A 32 -1.05 9.64 9.73
N ARG A 33 -1.24 10.91 9.35
CA ARG A 33 -0.78 11.47 8.06
C ARG A 33 0.73 11.72 8.02
N LEU A 34 1.51 10.83 8.62
CA LEU A 34 2.97 10.88 8.58
C LEU A 34 3.43 10.36 7.22
N GLY A 35 4.34 11.10 6.57
CA GLY A 35 4.93 10.71 5.28
C GLY A 35 5.37 9.24 5.20
N PRO A 36 6.06 8.70 6.23
CA PRO A 36 6.45 7.29 6.25
C PRO A 36 5.28 6.29 6.22
N ILE A 37 4.16 6.58 6.88
CA ILE A 37 2.96 5.71 6.87
C ILE A 37 2.30 5.75 5.49
N ILE A 38 2.24 6.94 4.88
CA ILE A 38 1.73 7.12 3.51
C ILE A 38 2.58 6.32 2.52
N ASP A 39 3.89 6.33 2.70
CA ASP A 39 4.83 5.58 1.88
C ASP A 39 4.68 4.07 2.07
N ALA A 40 4.58 3.60 3.32
CA ALA A 40 4.33 2.19 3.64
C ALA A 40 3.01 1.70 3.00
N ARG A 41 1.96 2.52 3.04
CA ARG A 41 0.68 2.23 2.38
C ARG A 41 0.80 2.17 0.87
N ALA A 42 1.49 3.15 0.28
CA ALA A 42 1.74 3.18 -1.16
C ALA A 42 2.56 1.96 -1.61
N GLU A 43 3.46 1.46 -0.75
CA GLU A 43 4.18 0.20 -0.98
C GLU A 43 3.27 -1.01 -0.98
N VAL A 44 2.40 -1.16 0.01
CA VAL A 44 1.39 -2.24 0.01
C VAL A 44 0.60 -2.22 -1.30
N TRP A 45 0.11 -1.05 -1.72
CA TRP A 45 -0.62 -0.91 -2.99
C TRP A 45 0.22 -1.26 -4.21
N GLY A 46 1.46 -0.76 -4.27
CA GLY A 46 2.40 -1.03 -5.35
C GLY A 46 2.67 -2.51 -5.52
N ARG A 47 2.96 -3.21 -4.42
CA ARG A 47 3.23 -4.65 -4.44
C ARG A 47 2.00 -5.45 -4.85
N LEU A 48 0.84 -5.16 -4.29
CA LEU A 48 -0.41 -5.82 -4.70
C LEU A 48 -0.72 -5.60 -6.19
N HIS A 49 -0.52 -4.38 -6.70
CA HIS A 49 -0.79 -4.04 -8.10
C HIS A 49 0.22 -4.66 -9.06
N PHE A 50 1.51 -4.37 -8.86
CA PHE A 50 2.57 -4.69 -9.81
C PHE A 50 3.15 -6.10 -9.63
N GLU A 51 3.23 -6.62 -8.40
CA GLU A 51 3.76 -7.98 -8.15
C GLU A 51 2.66 -9.04 -8.18
N HIS A 52 1.43 -8.69 -7.78
CA HIS A 52 0.32 -9.64 -7.64
C HIS A 52 -0.87 -9.37 -8.57
N GLY A 53 -0.78 -8.38 -9.46
CA GLY A 53 -1.76 -8.13 -10.51
C GLY A 53 -3.13 -7.64 -10.03
N TRP A 54 -3.22 -7.03 -8.84
CA TRP A 54 -4.49 -6.48 -8.35
C TRP A 54 -4.91 -5.28 -9.18
N ALA A 55 -6.16 -5.26 -9.66
CA ALA A 55 -6.70 -4.11 -10.36
C ALA A 55 -6.84 -2.89 -9.41
N ASN A 56 -6.76 -1.67 -9.97
CA ASN A 56 -6.98 -0.43 -9.19
C ASN A 56 -8.35 -0.42 -8.49
N THR A 57 -9.38 -1.01 -9.10
CA THR A 57 -10.71 -1.15 -8.49
C THR A 57 -10.71 -2.11 -7.30
N ALA A 58 -9.91 -3.18 -7.35
CA ALA A 58 -9.75 -4.08 -6.21
C ALA A 58 -9.07 -3.38 -5.03
N LEU A 59 -8.07 -2.53 -5.28
CA LEU A 59 -7.44 -1.71 -4.24
C LEU A 59 -8.40 -0.66 -3.66
N GLN A 60 -9.21 -0.01 -4.49
CA GLN A 60 -10.22 0.94 -3.99
C GLN A 60 -11.20 0.27 -3.04
N ASN A 61 -11.71 -0.91 -3.39
CA ASN A 61 -12.66 -1.65 -2.58
C ASN A 61 -12.01 -2.19 -1.29
N GLU A 62 -10.78 -2.70 -1.37
CA GLU A 62 -10.08 -3.27 -0.21
C GLU A 62 -9.70 -2.21 0.84
N PHE A 63 -9.32 -1.01 0.39
CA PHE A 63 -8.81 0.05 1.27
C PHE A 63 -9.82 1.17 1.53
N ASP A 64 -11.01 1.09 0.93
CA ASP A 64 -12.02 2.15 0.93
C ASP A 64 -11.41 3.53 0.61
N LYS A 65 -10.87 3.64 -0.61
CA LYS A 65 -10.17 4.85 -1.09
C LYS A 65 -10.66 5.24 -2.48
N ASP A 66 -10.70 6.56 -2.71
CA ASP A 66 -10.95 7.13 -4.03
C ASP A 66 -9.84 6.73 -5.02
N TRP A 67 -10.24 6.51 -6.28
CA TRP A 67 -9.33 6.12 -7.36
C TRP A 67 -8.13 7.07 -7.53
N ARG A 68 -8.30 8.38 -7.28
CA ARG A 68 -7.21 9.37 -7.37
C ARG A 68 -6.17 9.13 -6.29
N VAL A 69 -6.60 8.73 -5.09
CA VAL A 69 -5.70 8.44 -3.97
C VAL A 69 -4.87 7.20 -4.29
N ILE A 70 -5.51 6.13 -4.76
CA ILE A 70 -4.81 4.91 -5.21
C ILE A 70 -3.82 5.25 -6.33
N ARG A 71 -4.27 5.96 -7.37
CA ARG A 71 -3.43 6.35 -8.51
C ARG A 71 -2.22 7.18 -8.08
N ASN A 72 -2.42 8.18 -7.22
CA ASN A 72 -1.33 9.03 -6.73
C ASN A 72 -0.34 8.23 -5.86
N GLY A 73 -0.83 7.33 -5.01
CA GLY A 73 0.01 6.44 -4.22
C GLY A 73 0.89 5.53 -5.10
N LEU A 74 0.29 4.86 -6.07
CA LEU A 74 1.01 4.00 -7.02
C LEU A 74 2.05 4.76 -7.84
N ALA A 75 1.69 5.96 -8.34
CA ALA A 75 2.62 6.79 -9.09
C ALA A 75 3.82 7.24 -8.23
N ASN A 76 3.59 7.61 -6.98
CA ASN A 76 4.65 8.00 -6.05
C ASN A 76 5.56 6.81 -5.68
N TRP A 77 4.97 5.63 -5.44
CA TRP A 77 5.73 4.43 -5.18
C TRP A 77 6.61 4.04 -6.38
N ALA A 78 6.06 4.00 -7.59
CA ALA A 78 6.80 3.66 -8.80
C ALA A 78 7.99 4.63 -9.03
N LYS A 79 7.80 5.93 -8.80
CA LYS A 79 8.89 6.92 -8.87
C LYS A 79 10.01 6.63 -7.86
N LYS A 80 9.66 6.20 -6.65
CA LYS A 80 10.64 5.88 -5.60
C LYS A 80 11.43 4.61 -5.91
N GLN A 81 10.80 3.62 -6.54
CA GLN A 81 11.51 2.40 -6.97
C GLN A 81 12.53 2.69 -8.08
N VAL A 82 12.20 3.60 -9.00
CA VAL A 82 13.16 4.05 -10.03
C VAL A 82 14.32 4.85 -9.42
N ALA A 83 14.06 5.68 -8.42
CA ALA A 83 15.10 6.47 -7.76
C ALA A 83 16.03 5.65 -6.85
N ALA A 84 15.65 4.42 -6.49
CA ALA A 84 16.42 3.52 -5.63
C ALA A 84 17.21 2.45 -6.41
N ALA A 85 17.10 2.42 -7.74
CA ALA A 85 17.79 1.52 -8.66
C ALA A 85 19.01 2.20 -9.30
#